data_AF-A0A538SE13-F1
#
_entry.id   AF-A0A538SE13-F1
#
_cell.length_a   1.000
_cell.length_b   1.000
_cell.length_c   1.000
_cell.angle_alpha   90.00
_cell.angle_beta   90.00
_cell.angle_gamma   90.00
#
_symmetry.space_group_name_H-M   'P 1'
#
loop_
_entity.id
_entity.type
_entity.pdbx_description
1 polymer ?
#
loop_
_entity_poly.entity_id
_entity_poly.type
_entity_poly.pdbx_seq_one_letter_code
_entity_poly.pdbx_strand_id
1 'polypeptide(L)'
;MRATRELSLAGMPLEASVWVINLLDRRNANTVFTGSGSPYTTAWLATPDGKAWLQDVGADGVAIYDLAQSRPEFFDAPRLVRFGLRARFRARAVGQVCNL
;
A
#
# COMPACT_ATOMS: atom_id res chain seq x y z
N MET A 1 10.68 -2.93 -0.32
CA MET A 1 11.98 -3.24 -0.97
C MET A 1 12.41 -2.05 -1.81
N ARG A 2 13.65 -1.57 -1.66
CA ARG A 2 14.18 -0.43 -2.43
C ARG A 2 15.38 -0.90 -3.25
N ALA A 3 15.38 -0.59 -4.54
CA ALA A 3 16.50 -0.79 -5.44
C ALA A 3 16.98 0.59 -5.94
N THR A 4 18.30 0.77 -6.01
CA THR A 4 18.94 2.02 -6.47
C THR A 4 19.94 1.69 -7.55
N ARG A 5 20.05 2.57 -8.54
CA ARG A 5 21.03 2.47 -9.62
C ARG A 5 21.62 3.85 -9.92
N GLU A 6 22.93 3.92 -9.96
CA GLU A 6 23.64 5.11 -10.40
C GLU A 6 23.83 5.07 -11.92
N LEU A 7 23.57 6.21 -12.55
CA LEU A 7 23.67 6.47 -13.98
C LEU A 7 24.48 7.76 -14.15
N SER A 8 25.47 7.76 -15.04
CA SER A 8 26.18 8.97 -15.41
C SER A 8 25.52 9.57 -16.64
N LEU A 9 24.84 10.71 -16.48
CA LEU A 9 24.23 11.44 -17.59
C LEU A 9 25.00 12.75 -17.81
N ALA A 10 25.58 12.94 -19.00
CA ALA A 10 26.32 14.15 -19.38
C ALA A 10 27.42 14.58 -18.37
N GLY A 11 28.13 13.61 -17.79
CA GLY A 11 29.18 13.86 -16.78
C GLY A 11 28.67 14.15 -15.37
N MET A 12 27.35 14.12 -15.15
CA MET A 12 26.72 14.27 -13.84
C MET A 12 26.27 12.91 -13.29
N PRO A 13 26.59 12.58 -12.02
CA PRO A 13 26.06 11.38 -11.39
C PRO A 13 24.58 11.58 -11.02
N LEU A 14 23.73 10.72 -11.57
CA LEU A 14 22.29 10.62 -11.30
C LEU A 14 22.00 9.28 -10.62
N GLU A 15 21.31 9.30 -9.49
CA GLU A 15 20.85 8.10 -8.79
C GLU A 15 19.36 7.92 -9.06
N ALA A 16 19.00 6.85 -9.74
CA ALA A 16 17.62 6.40 -9.92
C ALA A 16 17.27 5.36 -8.86
N SER A 17 16.06 5.43 -8.33
CA SER A 17 15.59 4.55 -7.27
C SER A 17 14.15 4.11 -7.52
N VAL A 18 13.89 2.83 -7.25
CA VAL A 18 12.56 2.23 -7.26
C VAL A 18 12.30 1.67 -5.87
N TRP A 19 11.19 2.07 -5.28
CA TRP A 19 10.78 1.62 -3.96
C TRP A 19 9.40 0.98 -4.04
N VAL A 20 9.35 -0.33 -3.85
CA VAL A 20 8.10 -1.10 -3.79
C VAL A 20 7.70 -1.27 -2.33
N ILE A 21 6.53 -0.74 -1.99
CA ILE A 21 5.86 -0.89 -0.70
C ILE A 21 4.83 -2.01 -0.87
N ASN A 22 4.70 -2.89 0.14
CA ASN A 22 3.80 -4.04 0.13
C ASN A 22 4.06 -5.07 -1.00
N LEU A 23 5.34 -5.45 -1.18
CA LEU A 23 5.77 -6.42 -2.21
C LEU A 23 5.19 -7.84 -2.02
N LEU A 24 4.88 -8.24 -0.78
CA LEU A 24 4.51 -9.61 -0.42
C LEU A 24 3.00 -9.91 -0.50
N ASP A 25 2.27 -9.23 -1.39
CA ASP A 25 0.82 -9.43 -1.60
C ASP A 25 -0.01 -9.48 -0.30
N ARG A 26 0.40 -8.68 0.67
CA ARG A 26 -0.27 -8.65 1.97
C ARG A 26 -1.37 -7.61 1.87
N ARG A 27 -2.62 -8.07 1.85
CA ARG A 27 -3.77 -7.21 2.11
C ARG A 27 -3.57 -6.63 3.51
N ASN A 28 -3.31 -5.33 3.59
CA ASN A 28 -2.97 -4.68 4.85
C ASN A 28 -4.26 -4.34 5.60
N ALA A 29 -4.78 -5.31 6.33
CA ALA A 29 -5.93 -5.10 7.20
C ALA A 29 -5.51 -4.21 8.38
N ASN A 30 -5.98 -2.97 8.38
CA ASN A 30 -5.69 -1.97 9.41
C ASN A 30 -6.68 -2.06 10.58
N THR A 31 -7.92 -2.50 10.32
CA THR A 31 -8.96 -2.64 11.34
C THR A 31 -9.74 -3.93 11.09
N VAL A 32 -10.13 -4.60 12.17
CA VAL A 32 -10.88 -5.86 12.13
C VAL A 32 -12.17 -5.71 12.93
N PHE A 33 -13.19 -6.51 12.60
CA PHE A 33 -14.37 -6.60 13.44
C PHE A 33 -14.01 -7.26 14.77
N THR A 34 -14.36 -6.62 15.89
CA THR A 34 -14.02 -7.07 17.25
C THR A 34 -14.60 -8.44 17.59
N GLY A 35 -15.73 -8.83 17.00
CA GLY A 35 -16.38 -10.11 17.25
C GLY A 35 -15.78 -11.30 16.50
N SER A 36 -15.18 -11.10 15.33
CA SER A 36 -14.69 -12.18 14.46
C SER A 36 -13.17 -12.20 14.29
N GLY A 37 -12.49 -11.08 14.60
CA GLY A 37 -11.07 -10.89 14.30
C GLY A 37 -10.75 -10.83 12.80
N SER A 38 -11.77 -10.83 11.94
CA SER A 38 -11.61 -10.76 10.48
C SER A 38 -11.91 -9.34 9.99
N PRO A 39 -11.14 -8.81 9.02
CA PRO A 39 -11.47 -7.57 8.34
C PRO A 39 -12.56 -7.75 7.26
N TYR A 40 -12.94 -9.01 6.95
CA TYR A 40 -13.86 -9.33 5.86
C TYR A 40 -15.29 -9.65 6.33
N THR A 41 -15.46 -10.11 7.57
CA THR A 41 -16.75 -10.60 8.04
C THR A 41 -16.91 -10.39 9.52
N THR A 42 -18.12 -10.09 9.99
CA THR A 42 -18.47 -10.08 11.43
C THR A 42 -18.77 -11.48 11.99
N ALA A 43 -18.78 -12.51 11.15
CA ALA A 43 -19.25 -13.87 11.46
C ALA A 43 -20.73 -13.98 11.88
N TRP A 44 -21.53 -12.92 11.73
CA TRP A 44 -22.94 -12.95 12.16
C TRP A 44 -23.81 -13.91 11.33
N LEU A 45 -23.52 -14.10 10.04
CA LEU A 45 -24.21 -15.10 9.20
C LEU A 45 -24.03 -16.54 9.71
N ALA A 46 -23.03 -16.80 10.56
CA ALA A 46 -22.84 -18.11 11.17
C ALA A 46 -23.75 -18.34 12.40
N THR A 47 -24.37 -17.29 12.94
CA THR A 47 -25.26 -17.36 14.11
C THR A 47 -26.65 -17.90 13.71
N PRO A 48 -27.43 -18.47 14.66
CA PRO A 48 -28.79 -18.94 14.39
C PRO A 48 -29.68 -17.86 13.77
N ASP A 49 -29.60 -16.63 14.25
CA ASP A 49 -30.39 -15.49 13.76
C ASP A 49 -29.99 -15.11 12.33
N GLY A 50 -28.69 -15.09 12.03
CA GLY A 50 -28.19 -14.83 10.69
C GLY A 50 -28.63 -15.87 9.66
N LYS A 51 -28.72 -17.14 10.08
CA LYS A 51 -29.26 -18.23 9.25
C LYS A 51 -30.76 -18.10 9.01
N ALA A 52 -31.53 -17.67 10.02
CA ALA A 52 -32.96 -17.41 9.86
C ALA A 52 -33.22 -16.23 8.91
N TRP A 53 -32.41 -15.17 9.00
CA TRP A 53 -32.49 -14.04 8.07
C TRP A 53 -32.14 -14.43 6.62
N LEU A 54 -31.12 -15.28 6.42
CA LEU A 54 -30.77 -15.78 5.07
C LEU A 54 -31.89 -16.61 4.45
N GLN A 55 -32.65 -17.35 5.25
CA GLN A 55 -33.81 -18.10 4.78
C GLN A 55 -34.95 -17.18 4.32
N ASP A 56 -35.06 -15.97 4.88
CA ASP A 56 -36.09 -14.99 4.55
C ASP A 56 -35.70 -14.14 3.31
N VAL A 57 -34.42 -13.74 3.20
CA VAL A 57 -33.93 -12.88 2.10
C VAL A 57 -33.67 -13.68 0.81
N GLY A 58 -33.38 -14.98 0.91
CA GLY A 58 -33.14 -15.85 -0.24
C GLY A 58 -31.69 -15.81 -0.76
N ALA A 59 -31.49 -16.31 -1.98
CA ALA A 59 -30.16 -16.65 -2.52
C ALA A 59 -29.16 -15.49 -2.56
N ASP A 60 -29.63 -14.25 -2.74
CA ASP A 60 -28.79 -13.05 -2.84
C ASP A 60 -28.47 -12.43 -1.46
N GLY A 61 -29.06 -12.93 -0.38
CA GLY A 61 -28.88 -12.35 0.97
C GLY A 61 -27.43 -12.35 1.43
N VAL A 62 -26.65 -13.38 1.06
CA VAL A 62 -25.20 -13.43 1.35
C VAL A 62 -24.47 -12.31 0.62
N ALA A 63 -24.73 -12.11 -0.67
CA ALA A 63 -24.05 -11.08 -1.47
C ALA A 63 -24.40 -9.66 -1.00
N ILE A 64 -25.67 -9.41 -0.64
CA ILE A 64 -26.12 -8.13 -0.10
C ILE A 64 -25.45 -7.86 1.26
N TYR A 65 -25.36 -8.88 2.11
CA TYR A 65 -24.71 -8.78 3.40
C TYR A 65 -23.21 -8.48 3.25
N ASP A 66 -22.50 -9.25 2.43
CA ASP A 66 -21.07 -9.05 2.17
C ASP A 66 -20.79 -7.65 1.60
N LEU A 67 -21.66 -7.14 0.72
CA LEU A 67 -21.55 -5.78 0.19
C LEU A 67 -21.71 -4.73 1.30
N ALA A 68 -22.68 -4.91 2.21
CA ALA A 68 -22.88 -4.02 3.35
C ALA A 68 -21.71 -4.05 4.35
N GLN A 69 -20.97 -5.15 4.41
CA GLN A 69 -19.78 -5.31 5.26
C GLN A 69 -18.49 -4.84 4.58
N SER A 70 -18.48 -4.73 3.26
CA SER A 70 -17.30 -4.32 2.49
C SER A 70 -16.96 -2.86 2.79
N ARG A 71 -16.01 -2.66 3.71
CA ARG A 71 -15.55 -1.35 4.13
C ARG A 71 -14.12 -1.11 3.69
N PRO A 72 -13.89 -0.17 2.74
CA PRO A 72 -12.55 0.18 2.31
C PRO A 72 -11.68 0.71 3.45
N GLU A 73 -12.27 1.28 4.50
CA GLU A 73 -11.54 1.84 5.65
C GLU A 73 -10.75 0.79 6.44
N PHE A 74 -11.11 -0.48 6.32
CA PHE A 74 -10.40 -1.58 7.01
C PHE A 74 -9.12 -1.99 6.31
N PHE A 75 -8.87 -1.48 5.11
CA PHE A 75 -7.70 -1.81 4.31
C PHE A 75 -6.87 -0.56 4.06
N ASP A 76 -5.58 -0.68 4.36
CA ASP A 76 -4.61 0.38 4.06
C ASP A 76 -4.22 0.37 2.58
N ALA A 77 -3.46 1.39 2.17
CA ALA A 77 -3.10 1.60 0.77
C ALA A 77 -2.53 0.33 0.10
N PRO A 78 -3.03 -0.01 -1.12
CA PRO A 78 -2.58 -1.18 -1.86
C PRO A 78 -1.10 -1.06 -2.30
N ARG A 79 -0.57 -2.10 -2.96
CA ARG A 79 0.81 -2.16 -3.45
C ARG A 79 1.20 -0.85 -4.15
N LEU A 80 2.25 -0.19 -3.67
CA LEU A 80 2.64 1.14 -4.14
C LEU A 80 4.09 1.13 -4.60
N VAL A 81 4.31 1.49 -5.86
CA VAL A 81 5.65 1.63 -6.47
C VAL A 81 5.99 3.11 -6.54
N ARG A 82 7.04 3.52 -5.83
CA ARG A 82 7.58 4.89 -5.88
C ARG A 82 8.83 4.91 -6.73
N PHE A 83 8.93 5.91 -7.60
CA PHE A 83 10.13 6.21 -8.38
C PHE A 83 10.78 7.48 -7.82
N GLY A 84 12.10 7.49 -7.69
CA GLY A 84 12.84 8.65 -7.20
C GLY A 84 14.12 8.87 -7.99
N LEU A 85 14.41 10.13 -8.32
CA LEU A 85 15.65 10.56 -8.97
C LEU A 85 16.40 11.51 -8.04
N ARG A 86 17.72 11.35 -7.93
CA ARG A 86 18.60 12.23 -7.15
C ARG A 86 19.79 12.62 -8.00
N ALA A 87 19.90 13.91 -8.32
CA ALA A 87 21.09 14.48 -8.96
C ALA A 87 22.02 15.07 -7.90
N ARG A 88 23.34 14.92 -8.07
CA ARG A 88 24.34 15.58 -7.22
C ARG A 88 25.13 16.58 -8.06
N PHE A 89 25.11 17.84 -7.65
CA PHE A 89 25.87 18.91 -8.28
C PHE A 89 27.21 19.08 -7.53
N ARG A 90 28.33 18.93 -8.24
CA ARG A 90 29.62 19.37 -7.72
C ARG A 90 29.81 20.83 -8.12
N ALA A 91 29.76 21.73 -7.15
CA ALA A 91 30.26 23.09 -7.34
C ALA A 91 31.78 23.00 -7.51
N ARG A 92 32.30 23.41 -8.66
CA ARG A 92 33.75 23.57 -8.86
C ARG A 92 34.14 24.85 -8.14
N ALA A 93 34.90 24.74 -7.06
CA ALA A 93 35.54 25.91 -6.45
C ALA A 93 36.41 26.58 -7.52
N VAL A 94 36.05 27.81 -7.89
CA VAL A 94 36.87 28.67 -8.74
C VAL A 94 38.12 29.01 -7.92
N GLY A 95 39.29 28.73 -8.49
CA GLY A 95 40.57 28.80 -7.80
C GLY A 95 40.81 30.14 -7.11
N GLN A 96 41.16 30.07 -5.84
CA GLN A 96 41.75 31.20 -5.13
C GLN A 96 43.22 31.30 -5.58
N VAL A 97 43.47 32.08 -6.64
CA VAL A 97 44.82 32.56 -6.96
C VAL A 97 45.13 33.67 -5.96
N CYS A 98 45.65 33.30 -4.79
CA CYS A 98 46.42 34.24 -3.98
C CYS A 98 47.85 34.23 -4.52
N ASN A 99 48.17 35.22 -5.35
CA ASN A 99 49.54 35.54 -5.70
C ASN A 99 50.20 36.22 -4.49
N LEU A 100 51.46 35.83 -4.26
CA LEU A 100 52.49 36.31 -3.33
C LEU A 100 52.22 37.60 -2.54
#